data_AF-A0A938GA34-F1
#
_entry.id   AF-A0A938GA34-F1
#
_cell.length_a   1.000
_cell.length_b   1.000
_cell.length_c   1.000
_cell.angle_alpha   90.00
_cell.angle_beta   90.00
_cell.angle_gamma   90.00
#
_symmetry.space_group_name_H-M   'P 1'
#
loop_
_entity.id
_entity.type
_entity.pdbx_description
1 polymer ?
#
loop_
_entity_poly.entity_id
_entity_poly.type
_entity_poly.pdbx_seq_one_letter_code
_entity_poly.pdbx_strand_id
1 'polypeptide(L)'
;MDFFWGGIERKPGEYDWAPYDELTANLEKRGLRALYILDYSNRLYEETVVSKNPITGQEQREVASPQHPESVAAFARWAAAAAKRYQGQRILWEIWNACAPHLTEWTNSLTNLIRPRITRITRIRPLPYPRNP
;
A
#
# COMPACT_ATOMS: atom_id res chain seq x y z
N MET A 1 -4.47 -8.17 -4.81
CA MET A 1 -4.43 -8.81 -3.49
C MET A 1 -3.80 -7.81 -2.54
N ASP A 2 -4.44 -7.59 -1.41
CA ASP A 2 -4.00 -6.58 -0.46
C ASP A 2 -2.68 -7.01 0.17
N PHE A 3 -1.69 -6.14 0.09
CA PHE A 3 -0.39 -6.32 0.69
C PHE A 3 -0.37 -5.56 2.00
N PHE A 4 -1.06 -6.11 2.99
CA PHE A 4 -1.40 -5.47 4.25
C PHE A 4 -0.17 -5.14 5.10
N TRP A 5 0.15 -3.84 5.22
CA TRP A 5 1.33 -3.36 5.93
C TRP A 5 1.35 -3.76 7.42
N GLY A 6 0.24 -3.58 8.14
CA GLY A 6 0.16 -3.89 9.57
C GLY A 6 0.33 -5.38 9.91
N GLY A 7 0.15 -6.28 8.94
CA GLY A 7 0.41 -7.71 9.09
C GLY A 7 1.89 -8.05 8.93
N ILE A 8 2.61 -7.28 8.12
CA ILE A 8 4.02 -7.47 7.81
C ILE A 8 4.90 -6.80 8.85
N GLU A 9 4.64 -5.54 9.17
CA GLU A 9 5.43 -4.78 10.14
C GLU A 9 4.69 -4.72 11.48
N ARG A 10 4.92 -5.74 12.31
CA ARG A 10 4.32 -5.80 13.66
C ARG A 10 5.15 -5.05 14.71
N LYS A 11 6.40 -4.75 14.39
CA LYS A 11 7.31 -3.90 15.15
C LYS A 11 8.07 -3.00 14.19
N PRO A 12 8.39 -1.75 14.57
CA PRO A 12 9.11 -0.83 13.70
C PRO A 12 10.41 -1.42 13.14
N GLY A 13 10.53 -1.51 11.83
CA GLY A 13 11.70 -2.03 11.11
C GLY A 13 11.82 -3.55 11.03
N GLU A 14 10.95 -4.32 11.70
CA GLU A 14 10.92 -5.78 11.63
C GLU A 14 9.78 -6.21 10.71
N TYR A 15 10.13 -6.87 9.60
CA TYR A 15 9.16 -7.29 8.58
C TYR A 15 9.04 -8.82 8.53
N ASP A 16 7.83 -9.33 8.76
CA ASP A 16 7.48 -10.72 8.52
C ASP A 16 6.85 -10.87 7.12
N TRP A 17 7.59 -11.48 6.22
CA TRP A 17 7.19 -11.68 4.82
C TRP A 17 6.64 -13.09 4.57
N ALA A 18 6.73 -14.01 5.53
CA ALA A 18 6.49 -15.43 5.32
C ALA A 18 5.15 -15.75 4.62
N PRO A 19 4.02 -15.09 4.97
CA PRO A 19 2.74 -15.35 4.29
C PRO A 19 2.75 -14.97 2.80
N TYR A 20 3.44 -13.89 2.45
CA TYR A 20 3.53 -13.41 1.07
C TYR A 20 4.59 -14.14 0.26
N ASP A 21 5.66 -14.63 0.91
CA ASP A 21 6.64 -15.52 0.28
C ASP A 21 5.99 -16.82 -0.15
N GLU A 22 5.21 -17.44 0.75
CA GLU A 22 4.47 -18.67 0.45
C GLU A 22 3.46 -18.44 -0.68
N LEU A 23 2.70 -17.34 -0.61
CA LEU A 23 1.75 -16.98 -1.66
C LEU A 23 2.45 -16.79 -3.00
N THR A 24 3.55 -16.02 -3.04
CA THR A 24 4.25 -15.74 -4.30
C THR A 24 4.85 -17.01 -4.89
N ALA A 25 5.51 -17.83 -4.08
CA ALA A 25 6.06 -19.11 -4.53
C ALA A 25 4.97 -20.03 -5.11
N ASN A 26 3.79 -20.04 -4.50
CA ASN A 26 2.64 -20.80 -4.99
C ASN A 26 2.09 -20.27 -6.32
N LEU A 27 2.10 -18.95 -6.53
CA LEU A 27 1.69 -18.33 -7.79
C LEU A 27 2.71 -18.60 -8.90
N GLU A 28 4.00 -18.49 -8.61
CA GLU A 28 5.07 -18.76 -9.57
C GLU A 28 5.05 -20.22 -10.05
N LYS A 29 4.87 -21.19 -9.14
CA LYS A 29 4.68 -22.61 -9.49
C LYS A 29 3.54 -22.86 -10.47
N ARG A 30 2.54 -21.97 -10.49
CA ARG A 30 1.35 -22.06 -11.36
C ARG A 30 1.45 -21.15 -12.59
N GLY A 31 2.58 -20.47 -12.79
CA GLY A 31 2.77 -19.52 -13.89
C GLY A 31 1.93 -18.24 -13.77
N LEU A 32 1.38 -17.98 -12.58
CA LEU A 32 0.56 -16.80 -12.30
C LEU A 32 1.41 -15.64 -11.81
N ARG A 33 0.89 -14.42 -11.95
CA ARG A 33 1.51 -13.18 -11.48
C ARG A 33 0.68 -12.58 -10.36
N ALA A 34 1.32 -12.19 -9.26
CA ALA A 34 0.64 -11.44 -8.22
C ALA A 34 0.47 -9.98 -8.64
N LEU A 35 -0.70 -9.40 -8.33
CA LEU A 35 -0.89 -7.96 -8.22
C LEU A 35 -0.97 -7.64 -6.73
N TYR A 36 0.10 -7.07 -6.18
CA TYR A 36 0.15 -6.62 -4.80
C TYR A 36 -0.22 -5.15 -4.72
N ILE A 37 -1.26 -4.88 -3.94
CA ILE A 37 -1.75 -3.53 -3.68
C ILE A 37 -1.16 -3.11 -2.34
N LEU A 38 -0.26 -2.14 -2.37
CA LEU A 38 0.29 -1.51 -1.18
C LEU A 38 -0.81 -0.64 -0.59
N ASP A 39 -1.58 -1.24 0.31
CA ASP A 39 -2.77 -0.65 0.91
C ASP A 39 -2.72 -0.78 2.43
N TYR A 40 -3.53 0.04 3.09
CA TYR A 40 -3.68 0.18 4.53
C TYR A 40 -2.47 0.77 5.27
N SER A 41 -2.81 1.48 6.36
CA SER A 41 -1.85 2.05 7.30
C SER A 41 -1.48 1.08 8.42
N ASN A 42 -0.45 1.43 9.17
CA ASN A 42 0.00 0.68 10.33
C ASN A 42 -0.23 1.47 11.62
N ARG A 43 -0.86 0.82 12.62
CA ARG A 43 -1.16 1.40 13.93
C ARG A 43 0.08 1.82 14.72
N LEU A 44 1.26 1.34 14.31
CA LEU A 44 2.54 1.77 14.87
C LEU A 44 2.84 3.25 14.58
N TYR A 45 2.25 3.81 13.52
CA TYR A 45 2.57 5.16 13.03
C TYR A 45 1.36 6.09 12.93
N GLU A 46 0.14 5.55 12.89
CA GLU A 46 -1.08 6.32 12.72
C GLU A 46 -2.18 5.84 13.68
N GLU A 47 -3.04 6.77 14.07
CA GLU A 47 -4.15 6.48 14.98
C GLU A 47 -5.31 5.77 14.28
N THR A 48 -6.14 5.09 15.06
CA THR A 48 -7.41 4.55 14.55
C THR A 48 -8.47 5.63 14.58
N VAL A 49 -8.95 6.03 13.41
CA VAL A 49 -10.01 7.00 13.24
C VAL A 49 -11.36 6.30 13.09
N VAL A 50 -12.40 6.96 13.58
CA VAL A 50 -13.79 6.54 13.36
C VAL A 50 -14.37 7.39 12.24
N SER A 51 -14.74 6.75 11.13
CA SER A 51 -15.50 7.38 10.06
C SER A 51 -16.92 6.81 10.03
N LYS A 52 -17.89 7.54 9.47
CA LYS A 52 -19.21 6.98 9.17
C LYS A 52 -19.25 6.53 7.72
N ASN A 53 -19.67 5.30 7.50
CA ASN A 53 -19.95 4.82 6.16
C ASN A 53 -21.05 5.70 5.52
N PRO A 54 -20.80 6.30 4.35
CA PRO A 54 -21.75 7.24 3.74
C PRO A 54 -23.02 6.55 3.19
N ILE A 55 -23.00 5.22 3.03
CA ILE A 55 -24.11 4.42 2.51
C ILE A 55 -24.93 3.83 3.67
N THR A 56 -24.27 3.26 4.67
CA THR A 56 -24.96 2.55 5.77
C THR A 56 -25.11 3.37 7.05
N GLY A 57 -24.41 4.51 7.15
CA GLY A 57 -24.38 5.36 8.35
C GLY A 57 -23.67 4.74 9.55
N GLN A 58 -23.15 3.52 9.42
CA GLN A 58 -22.46 2.80 10.49
C GLN A 58 -21.06 3.37 10.72
N GLU A 59 -20.63 3.34 11.98
CA GLU A 59 -19.26 3.68 12.35
C GLU A 59 -18.28 2.61 11.84
N GLN A 60 -17.22 3.05 11.19
CA GLN A 60 -16.11 2.25 10.71
C GLN A 60 -14.84 2.73 11.40
N ARG A 61 -14.06 1.78 11.91
CA ARG A 61 -12.79 2.03 12.59
C ARG A 61 -11.66 1.61 11.66
N GLU A 62 -10.90 2.58 11.18
CA GLU A 62 -9.80 2.36 10.26
C GLU A 62 -8.56 3.08 10.76
N VAL A 63 -7.38 2.56 10.42
CA VAL A 63 -6.13 3.26 10.72
C VAL A 63 -6.01 4.41 9.74
N ALA A 64 -5.81 5.63 10.24
CA ALA A 64 -5.71 6.82 9.39
C ALA A 64 -4.62 6.63 8.33
N SER A 65 -4.85 7.14 7.12
CA SER A 65 -3.81 7.22 6.08
C SER A 65 -2.58 7.95 6.62
N PRO A 66 -1.34 7.60 6.17
CA PRO A 66 -0.13 8.28 6.62
C PRO A 66 -0.23 9.79 6.34
N GLN A 67 -0.35 10.57 7.40
CA GLN A 67 -0.53 12.03 7.34
C GLN A 67 0.67 12.76 7.95
N HIS A 68 1.47 12.06 8.76
CA HIS A 68 2.68 12.60 9.35
C HIS A 68 3.94 12.23 8.54
N PRO A 69 4.97 13.10 8.50
CA PRO A 69 6.22 12.81 7.80
C PRO A 69 6.88 11.49 8.22
N GLU A 70 6.76 11.10 9.49
CA GLU A 70 7.33 9.85 10.02
C GLU A 70 6.59 8.61 9.49
N SER A 71 5.26 8.64 9.49
CA SER A 71 4.39 7.58 8.95
C SER A 71 4.62 7.39 7.45
N VAL A 72 4.73 8.51 6.75
CA VAL A 72 5.11 8.58 5.34
C VAL A 72 6.46 7.90 5.10
N ALA A 73 7.48 8.25 5.89
CA ALA A 73 8.80 7.69 5.74
C ALA A 73 8.82 6.19 6.08
N ALA A 74 8.05 5.76 7.07
CA ALA A 74 7.90 4.36 7.43
C ALA A 74 7.25 3.54 6.31
N PHE A 75 6.15 4.03 5.75
CA PHE A 75 5.50 3.41 4.59
C PHE A 75 6.46 3.29 3.40
N ALA A 76 7.24 4.34 3.12
CA ALA A 76 8.23 4.33 2.05
C ALA A 76 9.34 3.30 2.29
N ARG A 77 9.82 3.16 3.54
CA ARG A 77 10.82 2.14 3.90
C ARG A 77 10.27 0.73 3.72
N TRP A 78 9.04 0.48 4.17
CA TRP A 78 8.37 -0.81 4.02
C TRP A 78 8.14 -1.16 2.54
N ALA A 79 7.60 -0.23 1.75
CA ALA A 79 7.38 -0.42 0.32
C ALA A 79 8.70 -0.68 -0.43
N ALA A 80 9.77 0.04 -0.08
CA ALA A 80 11.10 -0.18 -0.66
C ALA A 80 11.68 -1.55 -0.26
N ALA A 81 11.47 -1.99 0.99
CA ALA A 81 11.89 -3.31 1.46
C ALA A 81 11.13 -4.44 0.73
N ALA A 82 9.82 -4.29 0.53
CA ALA A 82 8.99 -5.21 -0.23
C ALA A 82 9.48 -5.32 -1.70
N ALA A 83 9.66 -4.17 -2.37
CA ALA A 83 10.15 -4.15 -3.75
C ALA A 83 11.53 -4.80 -3.90
N LYS A 84 12.44 -4.58 -2.93
CA LYS A 84 13.76 -5.20 -2.93
C LYS A 84 13.68 -6.71 -2.68
N ARG A 85 12.84 -7.16 -1.74
CA ARG A 85 12.69 -8.58 -1.42
C ARG A 85 12.19 -9.39 -2.61
N TYR A 86 11.20 -8.86 -3.30
CA TYR A 86 10.57 -9.54 -4.42
C TYR A 86 11.14 -9.12 -5.80
N GLN A 87 12.32 -8.51 -5.80
CA GLN A 87 12.99 -8.11 -7.04
C GLN A 87 13.28 -9.35 -7.89
N GLY A 88 12.93 -9.29 -9.17
CA GLY A 88 13.09 -10.42 -10.11
C GLY A 88 11.90 -11.38 -10.15
N GLN A 89 10.98 -11.29 -9.19
CA GLN A 89 9.71 -12.02 -9.24
C GLN A 89 8.71 -11.23 -10.11
N ARG A 90 7.84 -11.94 -10.84
CA ARG A 90 6.94 -11.34 -11.84
C ARG A 90 5.70 -10.67 -11.21
N ILE A 91 5.92 -9.81 -10.22
CA ILE A 91 4.87 -9.11 -9.46
C ILE A 91 4.56 -7.75 -10.07
N LEU A 92 3.28 -7.43 -10.12
CA LEU A 92 2.78 -6.09 -10.39
C LEU A 92 2.50 -5.39 -9.06
N TRP A 93 2.96 -4.15 -8.94
CA TRP A 93 2.71 -3.33 -7.76
C TRP A 93 1.73 -2.22 -8.08
N GLU A 94 0.69 -2.14 -7.26
CA GLU A 94 -0.23 -1.02 -7.21
C GLU A 94 0.01 -0.25 -5.92
N ILE A 95 0.12 1.07 -6.03
CA ILE A 95 0.37 1.95 -4.89
C ILE A 95 -0.95 2.63 -4.56
N TRP A 96 -1.53 2.25 -3.41
CA TRP A 96 -2.64 2.92 -2.72
C TRP A 96 -3.98 2.98 -3.49
N ASN A 97 -5.00 2.29 -2.95
CA ASN A 97 -6.30 2.04 -3.62
C ASN A 97 -7.40 3.11 -3.33
N ALA A 98 -7.18 4.12 -2.48
CA ALA A 98 -8.18 5.17 -2.29
C ALA A 98 -7.56 6.58 -2.15
N CYS A 99 -7.89 7.41 -3.14
CA CYS A 99 -7.45 8.77 -3.33
C CYS A 99 -7.86 9.69 -2.18
N ALA A 100 -6.90 10.37 -1.55
CA ALA A 100 -7.14 11.68 -0.98
C ALA A 100 -6.44 12.74 -1.85
N PRO A 101 -7.14 13.81 -2.29
CA PRO A 101 -6.68 14.74 -3.33
C PRO A 101 -5.45 15.60 -2.96
N HIS A 102 -4.94 15.51 -1.74
CA HIS A 102 -3.74 16.20 -1.25
C HIS A 102 -2.42 15.42 -1.42
N LEU A 103 -2.45 14.18 -1.97
CA LEU A 103 -1.27 13.28 -2.04
C LEU A 103 -0.50 13.27 -3.38
N THR A 104 -0.72 14.25 -4.25
CA THR A 104 -0.12 14.27 -5.60
C THR A 104 1.41 14.41 -5.58
N GLU A 105 1.96 15.12 -4.59
CA GLU A 105 3.42 15.28 -4.43
C GLU A 105 4.07 14.01 -3.83
N TRP A 106 3.37 13.36 -2.89
CA TRP A 106 3.86 12.18 -2.19
C TRP A 106 3.99 10.95 -3.08
N THR A 107 2.98 10.72 -3.92
CA THR A 107 3.01 9.62 -4.91
C THR A 107 4.16 9.77 -5.89
N ASN A 108 4.58 10.99 -6.25
CA ASN A 108 5.74 11.21 -7.11
C ASN A 108 7.07 10.91 -6.37
N SER A 109 7.18 11.27 -5.09
CA SER A 109 8.38 11.03 -4.28
C SER A 109 8.58 9.53 -4.00
N LEU A 110 7.50 8.82 -3.62
CA LEU A 110 7.48 7.36 -3.56
C LEU A 110 7.84 6.77 -4.91
N THR A 111 7.11 7.14 -5.97
CA THR A 111 7.37 6.63 -7.33
C THR A 111 8.84 6.78 -7.70
N ASN A 112 9.52 7.88 -7.36
CA ASN A 112 10.96 8.06 -7.62
C ASN A 112 11.86 7.16 -6.75
N LEU A 113 11.49 6.90 -5.49
CA LEU A 113 12.22 6.03 -4.58
C LEU A 113 12.14 4.54 -4.98
N ILE A 114 10.98 4.11 -5.51
CA ILE A 114 10.71 2.71 -5.90
C ILE A 114 10.84 2.46 -7.42
N ARG A 115 10.80 3.49 -8.29
CA ARG A 115 10.99 3.36 -9.74
C ARG A 115 12.22 2.55 -10.16
N PRO A 116 13.42 2.77 -9.59
CA PRO A 116 14.59 1.99 -10.00
C PRO A 116 14.54 0.53 -9.52
N ARG A 117 13.53 0.14 -8.74
CA ARG A 117 13.43 -1.18 -8.08
C ARG A 117 12.13 -1.94 -8.39
N ILE A 118 11.19 -1.34 -9.11
CA ILE A 118 9.90 -1.93 -9.49
C ILE A 118 9.78 -1.96 -11.02
N THR A 119 9.46 -3.14 -11.58
CA THR A 119 9.42 -3.38 -13.02
C THR A 119 8.29 -2.63 -13.75
N ARG A 120 7.20 -2.29 -13.04
CA ARG A 120 6.10 -1.47 -13.59
C ARG A 120 5.23 -0.92 -12.45
N ILE A 121 5.06 0.39 -12.39
CA ILE A 121 4.05 1.06 -11.54
C ILE A 121 2.86 1.39 -12.43
N THR A 122 1.67 0.95 -12.04
CA THR A 122 0.42 1.30 -12.74
C THR A 122 -0.32 2.31 -11.88
N ARG A 123 -0.33 3.58 -12.30
CA ARG A 123 -1.11 4.63 -11.61
C ARG A 123 -2.54 4.52 -12.10
N ILE A 124 -3.45 3.98 -11.29
CA ILE A 124 -4.88 4.05 -11.61
C ILE A 124 -5.31 5.49 -11.33
N ARG A 125 -5.72 6.22 -12.37
CA ARG A 125 -6.29 7.56 -12.19
C ARG A 125 -7.58 7.42 -11.38
N PRO A 126 -7.77 8.18 -10.29
CA PRO A 126 -9.10 8.29 -9.72
C PRO A 126 -10.05 8.84 -10.78
N LEU A 127 -11.19 8.18 -10.96
CA LEU A 127 -12.27 8.71 -11.80
C LEU A 127 -12.66 10.09 -11.26
N PRO A 128 -12.91 11.09 -12.13
CA PRO A 128 -13.35 12.40 -11.68
C PRO A 128 -14.64 12.24 -10.89
N TYR A 129 -14.64 12.67 -9.62
CA TYR A 129 -15.86 12.78 -8.83
C TYR A 129 -16.84 13.70 -9.57
N PRO A 130 -18.11 13.31 -9.77
CA PRO A 130 -19.09 14.21 -10.35
C PRO A 130 -19.27 15.39 -9.39
N ARG A 131 -18.96 16.61 -9.86
CA ARG A 131 -19.44 17.82 -9.20
C ARG A 131 -20.95 17.82 -9.37
N ASN A 132 -21.69 17.66 -8.28
CA ASN A 132 -23.13 17.90 -8.32
C ASN A 132 -23.39 19.40 -8.57
N PRO A 133 -24.44 19.73 -9.33
CA PRO A 133 -24.74 21.07 -9.81
C PRO A 133 -25.15 22.05 -8.70
#